data_AF-A0A919WW14-F1
#
_entry.id   AF-A0A919WW14-F1
#
_cell.length_a   1.000
_cell.length_b   1.000
_cell.length_c   1.000
_cell.angle_alpha   90.00
_cell.angle_beta   90.00
_cell.angle_gamma   90.00
#
_symmetry.space_group_name_H-M   'P 1'
#
loop_
_entity.id
_entity.type
_entity.pdbx_description
1 polymer ?
#
loop_
_entity_poly.entity_id
_entity_poly.type
_entity_poly.pdbx_seq_one_letter_code
_entity_poly.pdbx_strand_id
1 'polypeptide(L)' 'MKLKKVNRLLEAEMEISYKGKMKIIDKLVIDTGAAHTLISSDSVGT' A
#
# COMPACT_ATOMS: atom_id res chain seq x y z
N MET A 1 9.76 -4.05 -5.85
CA MET A 1 9.43 -3.12 -4.74
C MET A 1 10.66 -2.33 -4.35
N LYS A 2 10.61 -0.99 -4.37
CA LYS A 2 11.71 -0.13 -3.93
C LYS A 2 11.28 0.62 -2.68
N LEU A 3 11.99 0.37 -1.57
CA LEU A 3 11.77 1.06 -0.31
C LEU A 3 12.44 2.42 -0.32
N LYS A 4 11.75 3.44 0.22
CA LYS A 4 12.25 4.81 0.35
C LYS A 4 11.99 5.32 1.75
N LYS A 5 12.91 6.12 2.30
CA LYS A 5 12.69 6.85 3.54
C LYS A 5 12.29 8.29 3.19
N VAL A 6 11.08 8.69 3.53
CA VAL A 6 10.52 10.03 3.25
C VAL A 6 9.91 10.55 4.54
N ASN A 7 10.27 11.76 4.99
CA ASN A 7 9.71 12.37 6.21
C ASN A 7 9.75 11.47 7.47
N ARG A 8 10.78 10.61 7.60
CA ARG A 8 10.94 9.59 8.64
C ARG A 8 10.00 8.38 8.54
N LEU A 9 9.18 8.29 7.51
CA LEU A 9 8.35 7.14 7.17
C LEU A 9 9.05 6.24 6.16
N LEU A 10 8.77 4.94 6.24
CA LEU A 10 9.16 3.97 5.24
C LEU A 10 8.04 3.87 4.19
N GLU A 11 8.34 4.29 2.96
CA GLU A 11 7.38 4.32 1.86
C GLU A 11 7.77 3.33 0.75
N ALA A 12 6.76 2.83 0.05
CA ALA A 12 6.91 2.01 -1.15
C ALA A 12 5.83 2.34 -2.18
N GLU A 13 6.06 1.94 -3.42
CA GLU A 13 5.01 1.81 -4.43
C GLU A 13 4.59 0.34 -4.49
N MET A 14 3.28 0.08 -4.55
CA MET A 14 2.72 -1.27 -4.61
C MET A 14 1.57 -1.33 -5.62
N GLU A 15 1.57 -2.38 -6.44
CA GLU A 15 0.42 -2.74 -7.26
C GLU A 15 -0.43 -3.79 -6.53
N ILE A 16 -1.73 -3.55 -6.45
CA ILE A 16 -2.70 -4.51 -5.89
C ILE A 16 -3.68 -4.90 -6.99
N SER A 17 -3.91 -6.20 -7.15
CA SER A 17 -4.92 -6.73 -8.05
C SER A 17 -5.99 -7.54 -7.30
N TYR A 18 -7.26 -7.34 -7.65
CA TYR A 18 -8.39 -8.06 -7.09
C TYR A 18 -9.54 -8.16 -8.11
N LYS A 19 -10.06 -9.37 -8.33
CA LYS A 19 -11.16 -9.63 -9.29
C LYS A 19 -10.93 -9.00 -10.68
N GLY A 20 -9.71 -9.10 -11.21
CA GLY A 20 -9.34 -8.55 -12.52
C GLY A 20 -9.17 -7.03 -12.56
N LYS A 21 -9.37 -6.34 -11.44
CA LYS A 21 -9.05 -4.91 -11.30
C LYS A 21 -7.67 -4.74 -10.72
N MET A 22 -7.01 -3.69 -11.17
CA MET A 22 -5.65 -3.33 -10.75
C MET A 22 -5.65 -1.90 -10.25
N LYS A 23 -4.91 -1.66 -9.16
CA LYS A 23 -4.66 -0.33 -8.64
C LYS A 23 -3.22 -0.21 -8.19
N ILE A 24 -2.57 0.87 -8.61
CA ILE A 24 -1.26 1.27 -8.12
C ILE A 24 -1.48 2.19 -6.93
N ILE A 25 -0.87 1.85 -5.79
CA ILE A 25 -0.80 2.68 -4.59
C ILE A 25 0.58 3.31 -4.57
N ASP A 26 0.64 4.60 -4.88
CA ASP A 26 1.83 5.41 -4.68
C ASP A 26 1.93 5.86 -3.22
N LYS A 27 3.16 5.96 -2.69
CA LYS A 27 3.48 6.39 -1.31
C LYS A 27 2.79 5.55 -0.22
N LEU A 28 2.75 4.23 -0.39
CA LEU A 28 2.31 3.31 0.66
C LEU A 28 3.25 3.41 1.86
N VAL A 29 2.74 3.85 3.01
CA VAL A 29 3.48 3.87 4.28
C VAL A 29 3.47 2.46 4.89
N ILE A 30 4.66 1.96 5.21
CA ILE A 30 4.87 0.65 5.84
C ILE A 30 5.01 0.85 7.35
N ASP A 31 4.00 0.41 8.09
CA ASP A 31 4.05 0.30 9.55
C ASP A 31 4.51 -1.12 9.95
N THR A 32 5.79 -1.24 10.34
CA THR A 32 6.36 -2.52 10.79
C THR A 32 5.93 -2.93 12.20
N GLY A 33 5.26 -2.04 12.94
CA GLY A 33 4.72 -2.33 14.28
C GLY A 33 3.28 -2.85 14.26
N ALA A 34 2.60 -2.79 13.11
CA ALA A 34 1.23 -3.27 12.97
C ALA A 34 1.18 -4.81 12.96
N ALA A 35 0.30 -5.40 13.78
CA ALA A 35 0.09 -6.84 13.81
C ALA A 35 -0.55 -7.39 12.51
N HIS A 36 -1.34 -6.54 11.83
CA HIS A 36 -2.06 -6.89 10.61
C HIS A 36 -2.08 -5.73 9.63
N THR A 37 -2.18 -6.05 8.34
CA THR A 37 -2.44 -5.08 7.28
C THR A 37 -3.95 -4.88 7.11
N LEU A 38 -4.43 -3.65 7.20
CA LEU A 38 -5.83 -3.30 6.94
C LEU A 38 -5.95 -2.65 5.56
N ILE A 39 -6.78 -3.24 4.69
CA ILE A 39 -7.09 -2.69 3.37
C ILE A 39 -8.58 -2.40 3.35
N SER A 40 -8.96 -1.12 3.21
CA SER A 40 -10.36 -0.76 3.02
C SER A 40 -10.87 -1.27 1.66
N SER A 41 -12.05 -1.87 1.64
CA SER A 41 -12.72 -2.29 0.41
C SER A 41 -12.99 -1.14 -0.55
N ASP A 42 -13.23 0.07 -0.01
CA ASP A 42 -13.46 1.28 -0.80
C ASP A 42 -12.22 1.66 -1.61
N SER A 43 -11.02 1.29 -1.11
CA SER A 43 -9.76 1.56 -1.78
C SER A 43 -9.64 0.83 -3.12
N VAL A 44 -10.41 -0.23 -3.36
CA VAL A 44 -10.27 -1.08 -4.56
C VAL A 44 -11.22 -0.68 -5.70
N GLY A 45 -12.21 0.19 -5.45
CA GLY A 45 -13.13 0.72 -6.47
C GLY A 45 -14.01 -0.35 -7.15
N THR A 46 -15.34 -0.23 -7.01
CA THR A 46 -16.33 -1.00 -7.78
C THR A 46 -16.32 -0.67 -9.27
#